data_AF-A0A0M0EHN8-F1
#
_entry.id   AF-A0A0M0EHN8-F1
#
_cell.length_a   1.000
_cell.length_b   1.000
_cell.length_c   1.000
_cell.angle_alpha   90.00
_cell.angle_beta   90.00
_cell.angle_gamma   90.00
#
_symmetry.space_group_name_H-M   'P 1'
#
loop_
_entity.id
_entity.type
_entity.pdbx_description
1 polymer ?
#
loop_
_entity_poly.entity_id
_entity_poly.type
_entity_poly.pdbx_seq_one_letter_code
_entity_poly.pdbx_strand_id
1 'polypeptide(L)' 'MTDLSMGDEVPRPEFDPIPHAYDRKARPIFMNETPLRDSLVLLAKLWAATHPLATVETRMELAARIASELAAR' A
#
# COMPACT_ATOMS: atom_id res chain seq x y z
N MET A 1 16.95 26.08 52.60
CA MET A 1 15.55 26.28 52.19
C MET A 1 15.64 26.79 50.77
N THR A 2 15.58 25.89 49.79
CA THR A 2 15.94 26.18 48.41
C THR A 2 14.67 26.58 47.66
N ASP A 3 14.68 27.81 47.17
CA ASP A 3 13.59 28.46 46.44
C ASP A 3 13.41 27.78 45.07
N LEU A 4 12.30 27.07 44.88
CA LEU A 4 11.91 26.51 43.58
C LEU A 4 11.16 27.59 42.83
N SER A 5 11.89 28.54 42.27
CA SER A 5 11.37 29.47 41.27
C SER A 5 10.95 28.65 40.05
N MET A 6 9.66 28.31 40.00
CA MET A 6 9.00 27.76 38.83
C MET A 6 8.88 28.90 37.82
N GLY A 7 9.96 29.12 37.06
CA GLY A 7 9.98 30.09 35.98
C GLY A 7 8.85 29.77 35.01
N ASP A 8 8.02 30.77 34.71
CA ASP A 8 6.85 30.69 33.84
C ASP A 8 7.12 29.80 32.62
N GLU A 9 6.52 28.60 32.61
CA GLU A 9 6.47 27.76 31.42
C GLU A 9 5.57 28.47 30.41
N VAL A 10 6.21 29.21 29.49
CA VAL A 10 5.52 29.82 28.35
C VAL A 10 4.72 28.73 27.64
N PRO A 11 3.41 28.91 27.42
CA PRO A 11 2.62 27.93 26.68
C PRO A 11 3.26 27.69 25.33
N ARG A 12 3.60 26.44 25.03
CA ARG A 12 4.07 26.09 23.68
C ARG A 12 2.95 26.49 22.72
N PRO A 13 3.25 27.22 21.63
CA PRO A 13 2.23 27.53 20.64
C PRO A 13 1.60 26.23 20.16
N GLU A 14 0.27 26.18 20.19
CA GLU A 14 -0.49 25.07 19.64
C GLU A 14 -0.03 24.85 18.20
N PHE A 15 0.45 23.64 17.90
CA PHE A 15 0.81 23.28 16.55
C PHE A 15 -0.48 23.18 15.76
N ASP A 16 -0.82 24.24 15.02
CA ASP A 16 -1.81 24.21 13.96
C ASP A 16 -1.12 23.70 12.68
N PRO A 17 -1.22 22.41 12.33
CA PRO A 17 -0.74 21.95 11.03
C PRO A 17 -1.57 22.66 9.97
N ILE A 18 -0.98 23.67 9.34
CA ILE A 18 -1.53 24.25 8.12
C ILE A 18 -1.66 23.10 7.12
N PRO A 19 -2.88 22.78 6.63
CA PRO A 19 -3.08 21.68 5.70
C PRO A 19 -2.16 21.88 4.50
N HIS A 20 -1.35 20.89 4.18
CA HIS A 20 -0.42 21.00 3.08
C HIS A 20 -1.24 21.19 1.79
N ALA A 21 -0.74 21.95 0.81
CA ALA A 21 -1.48 22.17 -0.45
C ALA A 21 -1.83 20.87 -1.22
N TYR A 22 -1.24 19.74 -0.81
CA TYR A 22 -1.54 18.40 -1.31
C TYR A 22 -2.63 17.65 -0.53
N ASP A 23 -3.02 18.09 0.68
CA ASP A 23 -4.10 17.46 1.47
C ASP A 23 -5.45 17.60 0.78
N ARG A 24 -5.73 18.74 0.14
CA ARG A 24 -6.95 18.93 -0.68
C ARG A 24 -6.98 18.09 -1.95
N LYS A 25 -5.84 17.52 -2.37
CA LYS A 25 -5.71 16.74 -3.60
C LYS A 25 -5.49 15.25 -3.36
N ALA A 26 -5.45 14.81 -2.11
CA ALA A 26 -5.56 13.40 -1.77
C ALA A 26 -7.00 12.96 -2.11
N ARG A 27 -7.22 12.66 -3.40
CA ARG A 27 -8.42 11.94 -3.81
C ARG A 27 -8.48 10.69 -2.93
N PRO A 28 -9.62 10.36 -2.32
CA PRO A 28 -9.78 9.03 -1.76
C PRO A 28 -9.44 8.05 -2.89
N ILE A 29 -8.38 7.27 -2.69
CA ILE A 29 -8.14 6.11 -3.52
C ILE A 29 -9.25 5.16 -3.11
N PHE A 30 -10.37 5.24 -3.81
CA PHE A 30 -11.39 4.21 -3.73
C PHE A 30 -10.71 2.95 -4.24
N MET A 31 -10.24 2.10 -3.33
CA MET A 31 -9.95 0.70 -3.62
C MET A 31 -11.29 0.03 -3.91
N ASN A 32 -11.90 0.39 -5.04
CA ASN A 32 -12.97 -0.41 -5.62
C ASN A 32 -12.37 -1.80 -5.80
N GLU A 33 -13.03 -2.83 -5.27
CA GLU A 33 -12.57 -4.22 -5.10
C GLU A 33 -12.18 -4.97 -6.39
N THR A 34 -11.96 -4.24 -7.48
CA THR A 34 -11.52 -4.69 -8.79
C THR A 34 -9.99 -4.78 -9.03
N PRO A 35 -9.03 -4.74 -8.07
CA PRO A 35 -7.61 -4.74 -8.45
C PRO A 35 -6.96 -6.12 -8.48
N LEU A 36 -7.42 -7.11 -7.70
CA LEU A 36 -6.61 -8.31 -7.48
C LEU A 36 -6.58 -9.24 -8.69
N ARG A 37 -7.74 -9.57 -9.26
CA ARG A 37 -7.82 -10.46 -10.43
C ARG A 37 -7.05 -9.89 -11.61
N ASP A 38 -7.27 -8.63 -11.93
CA ASP A 38 -6.61 -7.98 -13.06
C ASP A 38 -5.10 -7.81 -12.81
N SER A 39 -4.69 -7.54 -11.57
CA SER A 39 -3.26 -7.49 -11.19
C SER A 39 -2.61 -8.87 -11.30
N LEU A 40 -3.26 -9.94 -10.84
CA LEU A 40 -2.73 -11.30 -10.94
C LEU A 40 -2.61 -11.75 -12.40
N VAL A 41 -3.58 -11.40 -13.24
CA VAL A 41 -3.52 -11.66 -14.69
C VAL A 41 -2.37 -10.87 -15.34
N LEU A 42 -2.18 -9.61 -14.97
CA LEU A 42 -1.08 -8.79 -15.47
C LEU A 42 0.29 -9.38 -15.08
N LEU A 43 0.44 -9.77 -13.81
CA LEU A 43 1.67 -10.38 -13.31
C LEU A 43 1.96 -11.72 -13.99
N ALA A 44 0.93 -12.54 -14.23
CA ALA A 44 1.08 -13.80 -14.97
C ALA A 44 1.58 -13.57 -16.41
N LYS A 45 1.03 -12.55 -17.09
CA LYS A 45 1.46 -12.16 -18.44
C LYS A 45 2.91 -11.66 -18.45
N LEU A 46 3.28 -10.81 -17.49
CA LEU A 46 4.66 -10.31 -17.35
C LEU A 46 5.65 -11.45 -17.06
N TRP A 47 5.25 -12.38 -16.20
CA TRP A 47 6.05 -13.56 -15.89
C TRP A 47 6.26 -14.43 -17.14
N ALA A 48 5.20 -14.68 -17.92
CA ALA A 48 5.30 -15.45 -19.16
C ALA A 48 6.19 -14.77 -20.22
N ALA A 49 6.17 -13.44 -20.28
CA ALA A 49 7.03 -12.66 -21.18
C ALA A 49 8.52 -12.73 -20.77
N THR A 50 8.81 -12.77 -19.48
CA THR A 50 10.18 -12.85 -18.95
C THR A 50 10.73 -14.28 -18.91
N HIS A 51 9.86 -15.30 -18.96
CA HIS A 51 10.23 -16.72 -18.93
C HIS A 51 9.69 -17.50 -20.15
N PRO A 52 10.11 -17.15 -21.39
CA PRO A 52 9.59 -17.77 -22.60
C PRO A 52 9.88 -19.27 -22.68
N LEU A 53 10.96 -19.73 -22.06
CA LEU A 53 11.39 -21.13 -22.03
C LEU A 53 10.87 -21.92 -20.81
N ALA A 54 10.01 -21.32 -19.98
CA ALA A 54 9.40 -22.05 -18.86
C ALA A 54 8.63 -23.27 -19.37
N THR A 55 8.83 -24.41 -18.70
CA THR A 55 8.17 -25.67 -19.03
C THR A 55 6.66 -25.57 -18.80
N VAL A 56 5.92 -26.52 -19.39
CA VAL A 56 4.47 -26.61 -19.21
C VAL A 56 4.12 -26.80 -17.73
N GLU A 57 4.87 -27.62 -17.01
CA GLU A 57 4.68 -27.89 -15.58
C GLU A 57 4.78 -26.59 -14.76
N THR A 58 5.84 -25.79 -14.96
CA THR A 58 6.01 -24.53 -14.22
C THR A 58 4.88 -23.53 -14.52
N ARG A 59 4.40 -23.49 -15.77
CA ARG A 59 3.25 -22.64 -16.16
C ARG A 59 1.95 -23.11 -15.49
N MET A 60 1.74 -24.42 -15.39
CA MET A 60 0.58 -25.00 -14.72
C MET A 60 0.61 -24.76 -13.21
N GLU A 61 1.77 -24.89 -12.56
CA GLU A 61 1.94 -24.58 -11.14
C GLU A 61 1.60 -23.11 -10.84
N LEU A 62 2.08 -22.18 -11.66
CA LEU A 62 1.74 -20.76 -11.52
C LEU A 62 0.25 -20.50 -11.69
N ALA A 63 -0.38 -21.10 -12.70
CA ALA A 63 -1.81 -20.99 -12.94
C ALA A 63 -2.64 -21.55 -11.76
N ALA A 64 -2.23 -22.69 -11.21
CA ALA A 64 -2.87 -23.29 -10.04
C ALA A 64 -2.78 -22.38 -8.81
N ARG A 65 -1.61 -21.80 -8.54
CA ARG A 65 -1.43 -20.84 -7.43
C ARG A 65 -2.32 -19.61 -7.59
N ILE A 66 -2.38 -19.03 -8.79
CA ILE A 66 -3.25 -17.87 -9.07
C ILE A 66 -4.73 -18.24 -8.87
N ALA A 67 -5.15 -19.41 -9.34
CA ALA A 67 -6.51 -19.88 -9.15
C ALA A 67 -6.86 -20.09 -7.67
N SER A 68 -5.94 -20.63 -6.87
CA SER A 68 -6.11 -20.78 -5.42
C SER A 68 -6.21 -19.44 -4.70
N GLU A 69 -5.36 -18.46 -5.04
CA GLU A 69 -5.42 -17.11 -4.47
C GLU A 69 -6.72 -16.38 -4.81
N LEU A 70 -7.26 -16.63 -6.00
CA LEU A 70 -8.56 -16.10 -6.40
C LEU A 70 -9.74 -16.80 -5.73
N ALA A 71 -9.61 -18.08 -5.39
CA ALA A 71 -10.67 -18.86 -4.75
C ALA A 71 -10.71 -18.74 -3.21
N ALA A 72 -9.60 -18.34 -2.59
CA ALA A 72 -9.49 -18.13 -1.15
C ALA A 72 -10.05 -16.78 -0.67
N ARG A 73 -10.63 -15.99 -1.58
CA ARG A 73 -11.30 -14.70 -1.32
C ARG A 73 -12.73 -14.74 -1.84
#